data_AF-A0A354H244-F1
#
_entry.id   AF-A0A354H244-F1
#
_cell.length_a   1.000
_cell.length_b   1.000
_cell.length_c   1.000
_cell.angle_alpha   90.00
_cell.angle_beta   90.00
_cell.angle_gamma   90.00
#
_symmetry.space_group_name_H-M   'P 1'
#
loop_
_entity.id
_entity.type
_entity.pdbx_description
1 polymer ?
#
loop_
_entity_poly.entity_id
_entity_poly.type
_entity_poly.pdbx_seq_one_letter_code
_entity_poly.pdbx_strand_id
1 'polypeptide(L)'
;HQLLMKDPVNISEADYLFMESTYGDRDHKGEEDSLNEMAEAIQYSYSRNEKIIIPAFAVERTQEMLYSLYLLNRDGRLPKDIPVILDSPLAIKATEIFRKYRSYLDEETHSLLKNGEDPLDLPQLQFSSSTEQSMRINEMKGSAIIISASGMANAGRIKHHLRHNLWRSGASIVFVGFQAQGTPGRKIVEGAKKVRIFNEDIAVNAKIWTIGGFSAHAGQSQLMDWLGHFQSKKMPVFLVHGEATAQDVLASLIKQKRGFDVTIPEYLEEIKIKAGAQPEELKPPQAASQPVDLAPLLADLKAKIDYINDQMGNIQSLPESRQVEFLDLLKQANLNIDEIKIRDLAARK
;
A
#
# COMPACT_ATOMS: atom_id res chain seq x y z
N HIS A 1 5.36 14.23 11.88
CA HIS A 1 4.53 15.29 11.28
C HIS A 1 3.97 14.74 9.98
N GLN A 2 2.66 14.86 9.77
CA GLN A 2 1.96 14.47 8.54
C GLN A 2 1.44 15.75 7.88
N LEU A 3 1.47 15.81 6.56
CA LEU A 3 1.17 17.05 5.81
C LEU A 3 -0.28 17.54 5.94
N LEU A 4 -1.26 16.65 6.18
CA LEU A 4 -2.69 17.01 6.11
C LEU A 4 -3.43 16.90 7.43
N MET A 5 -2.98 15.99 8.29
CA MET A 5 -3.73 15.55 9.47
C MET A 5 -3.09 16.10 10.73
N LYS A 6 -3.93 16.39 11.72
CA LYS A 6 -3.47 16.85 13.02
C LYS A 6 -2.50 15.86 13.65
N ASP A 7 -1.51 16.38 14.36
CA ASP A 7 -0.59 15.57 15.14
C ASP A 7 -1.36 14.72 16.18
N PRO A 8 -0.85 13.52 16.51
CA PRO A 8 -1.51 12.64 17.46
C PRO A 8 -1.60 13.29 18.84
N VAL A 9 -2.70 13.02 19.54
CA VAL A 9 -2.85 13.45 20.92
C VAL A 9 -1.90 12.66 21.83
N ASN A 10 -1.35 13.33 22.84
CA ASN A 10 -0.57 12.69 23.88
C ASN A 10 -1.51 12.06 24.91
N ILE A 11 -1.18 10.84 25.34
CA ILE A 11 -1.89 10.09 26.37
C ILE A 11 -0.91 9.79 27.49
N SER A 12 -1.31 10.00 28.75
CA SER A 12 -0.44 9.81 29.92
C SER A 12 -0.68 8.50 30.68
N GLU A 13 -1.87 7.92 30.54
CA GLU A 13 -2.33 6.78 31.33
C GLU A 13 -3.15 5.81 30.47
N ALA A 14 -2.90 4.52 30.67
CA ALA A 14 -3.75 3.43 30.23
C ALA A 14 -3.48 2.18 31.09
N ASP A 15 -4.46 1.29 31.20
CA ASP A 15 -4.25 -0.03 31.82
C ASP A 15 -3.41 -0.95 30.92
N TYR A 16 -3.64 -0.85 29.60
CA TYR A 16 -2.97 -1.62 28.55
C TYR A 16 -2.81 -0.76 27.30
N LEU A 17 -1.70 -0.93 26.57
CA LEU A 17 -1.47 -0.24 25.30
C LEU A 17 -1.31 -1.26 24.16
N PHE A 18 -2.12 -1.14 23.11
CA PHE A 18 -1.89 -1.83 21.83
C PHE A 18 -1.31 -0.82 20.85
N MET A 19 -0.09 -1.06 20.39
CA MET A 19 0.66 -0.14 19.55
C MET A 19 1.06 -0.82 18.24
N GLU A 20 0.94 -0.10 17.13
CA GLU A 20 1.42 -0.58 15.84
C GLU A 20 2.96 -0.71 15.82
N SER A 21 3.49 -1.42 14.83
CA SER A 21 4.92 -1.71 14.73
C SER A 21 5.41 -1.76 13.28
N THR A 22 4.69 -1.11 12.35
CA THR A 22 4.94 -1.20 10.90
C THR A 22 6.36 -0.79 10.54
N TYR A 23 6.86 0.28 11.16
CA TYR A 23 8.25 0.77 11.02
C TYR A 23 9.02 0.67 12.33
N GLY A 24 8.73 -0.35 13.14
CA GLY A 24 9.40 -0.57 14.42
C GLY A 24 10.93 -0.76 14.33
N ASP A 25 11.47 -1.02 13.14
CA ASP A 25 12.89 -1.24 12.87
C ASP A 25 13.65 -0.02 12.31
N ARG A 26 12.97 1.05 11.90
CA ARG A 26 13.61 2.17 11.18
C ARG A 26 12.85 3.48 11.30
N ASP A 27 13.55 4.57 11.02
CA ASP A 27 12.94 5.89 10.87
C ASP A 27 12.67 6.26 9.41
N HIS A 28 11.75 7.20 9.25
CA HIS A 28 11.49 7.87 7.99
C HIS A 28 12.53 8.96 7.71
N LYS A 29 12.76 9.24 6.42
CA LYS A 29 13.50 10.44 6.02
C LYS A 29 12.67 11.69 6.34
N GLY A 30 13.35 12.83 6.45
CA GLY A 30 12.69 14.12 6.62
C GLY A 30 11.77 14.46 5.45
N GLU A 31 10.86 15.40 5.70
CA GLU A 31 9.90 15.87 4.69
C GLU A 31 10.62 16.51 3.49
N GLU A 32 11.59 17.40 3.74
CA GLU A 32 12.38 18.04 2.68
C GLU A 32 13.16 17.02 1.85
N ASP A 33 13.79 16.04 2.50
CA ASP A 33 14.48 14.95 1.80
C ASP A 33 13.51 14.14 0.91
N SER A 34 12.29 13.91 1.39
CA SER A 34 11.26 13.18 0.65
C SER A 34 10.74 13.98 -0.55
N LEU A 35 10.57 15.29 -0.40
CA LEU A 35 10.27 16.21 -1.51
C LEU A 35 11.42 16.26 -2.52
N ASN A 36 12.67 16.22 -2.05
CA ASN A 36 13.86 16.15 -2.89
C ASN A 36 13.88 14.88 -3.74
N GLU A 37 13.67 13.72 -3.13
CA GLU A 37 13.58 12.44 -3.86
C GLU A 37 12.42 12.41 -4.86
N MET A 38 11.28 13.01 -4.51
CA MET A 38 10.14 13.11 -5.42
C MET A 38 10.47 13.99 -6.64
N ALA A 39 11.09 15.15 -6.41
CA ALA A 39 11.54 16.03 -7.48
C ALA A 39 12.57 15.35 -8.39
N GLU A 40 13.51 14.58 -7.82
CA GLU A 40 14.48 13.79 -8.59
C GLU A 40 13.80 12.72 -9.45
N ALA A 41 12.83 11.99 -8.89
CA ALA A 41 12.06 10.97 -9.62
C ALA A 41 11.28 11.59 -10.78
N ILE A 42 10.67 12.76 -10.55
CA ILE A 42 9.95 13.52 -11.58
C ILE A 42 10.91 13.97 -12.67
N GLN A 43 12.02 14.61 -12.30
CA GLN A 43 13.00 15.12 -13.25
C GLN A 43 13.62 14.01 -14.09
N TYR A 44 13.88 12.84 -13.50
CA TYR A 44 14.45 11.68 -14.21
C TYR A 44 13.58 11.26 -15.40
N SER A 45 12.28 11.07 -15.17
CA SER A 45 11.36 10.63 -16.23
C SER A 45 10.98 11.76 -17.17
N TYR A 46 10.78 12.96 -16.64
CA TYR A 46 10.47 14.15 -17.43
C TYR A 46 11.56 14.43 -18.47
N SER A 47 12.85 14.42 -18.08
CA SER A 47 13.97 14.63 -19.01
C SER A 47 14.10 13.55 -20.09
N ARG A 48 13.40 12.42 -19.92
CA ARG A 48 13.37 11.28 -20.86
C ARG A 48 12.04 11.19 -21.62
N ASN A 49 11.16 12.17 -21.41
CA ASN A 49 9.82 12.21 -21.99
C ASN A 49 8.99 10.94 -21.68
N GLU A 50 9.15 10.41 -20.47
CA GLU A 50 8.51 9.19 -19.99
C GLU A 50 7.69 9.45 -18.71
N LYS A 51 6.84 8.49 -18.35
CA LYS A 51 5.85 8.67 -17.28
C LYS A 51 6.42 8.43 -15.88
N ILE A 52 5.77 9.05 -14.90
CA ILE A 52 5.97 8.83 -13.46
C ILE A 52 4.70 8.18 -12.94
N ILE A 53 4.82 6.95 -12.46
CA ILE A 53 3.69 6.18 -11.94
C ILE A 53 3.81 6.12 -10.42
N ILE A 54 2.77 6.60 -9.73
CA ILE A 54 2.70 6.66 -8.27
C ILE A 54 1.55 5.77 -7.79
N PRO A 55 1.82 4.51 -7.42
CA PRO A 55 0.88 3.69 -6.66
C PRO A 55 0.56 4.36 -5.32
N ALA A 56 -0.69 4.73 -5.09
CA ALA A 56 -1.11 5.33 -3.82
C ALA A 56 -2.46 4.77 -3.34
N PHE A 57 -2.66 4.70 -2.02
CA PHE A 57 -3.99 4.43 -1.47
C PHE A 57 -4.92 5.60 -1.77
N ALA A 58 -6.19 5.29 -2.05
CA ALA A 58 -7.15 6.27 -2.53
C ALA A 58 -7.49 7.34 -1.48
N VAL A 59 -7.45 6.96 -0.20
CA VAL A 59 -7.71 7.83 0.93
C VAL A 59 -6.38 8.16 1.59
N GLU A 60 -6.22 9.43 1.97
CA GLU A 60 -5.07 10.02 2.65
C GLU A 60 -3.80 10.08 1.79
N ARG A 61 -3.22 8.93 1.41
CA ARG A 61 -1.93 8.90 0.67
C ARG A 61 -2.00 9.62 -0.66
N THR A 62 -3.09 9.48 -1.40
CA THR A 62 -3.28 10.25 -2.65
C THR A 62 -3.30 11.75 -2.35
N GLN A 63 -4.01 12.18 -1.31
CA GLN A 63 -4.15 13.59 -0.98
C GLN A 63 -2.82 14.19 -0.52
N GLU A 64 -2.02 13.45 0.25
CA GLU A 64 -0.65 13.86 0.56
C GLU A 64 0.22 13.95 -0.69
N MET A 65 0.06 13.06 -1.68
CA MET A 65 0.78 13.20 -2.95
C MET A 65 0.38 14.45 -3.72
N LEU A 66 -0.91 14.81 -3.71
CA LEU A 66 -1.35 16.07 -4.30
C LEU A 66 -0.73 17.26 -3.57
N TYR A 67 -0.67 17.23 -2.23
CA TYR A 67 -0.04 18.28 -1.44
C TYR A 67 1.48 18.36 -1.69
N SER A 68 2.20 17.24 -1.71
CA SER A 68 3.62 17.24 -2.06
C SER A 68 3.89 17.83 -3.44
N LEU A 69 3.05 17.51 -4.43
CA LEU A 69 3.15 18.10 -5.78
C LEU A 69 2.78 19.59 -5.79
N TYR A 70 1.81 20.01 -4.97
CA TYR A 70 1.49 21.41 -4.75
C TYR A 70 2.70 22.19 -4.22
N LEU A 71 3.38 21.66 -3.20
CA LEU A 71 4.60 22.26 -2.63
C LEU A 71 5.70 22.37 -3.68
N LEU A 72 5.97 21.28 -4.42
CA LEU A 72 6.95 21.31 -5.51
C LEU A 72 6.59 22.32 -6.62
N ASN A 73 5.31 22.46 -6.94
CA ASN A 73 4.85 23.46 -7.90
C ASN A 73 5.03 24.89 -7.38
N ARG A 74 4.68 25.14 -6.11
CA ARG A 74 4.86 26.44 -5.43
C ARG A 74 6.32 26.86 -5.42
N ASP A 75 7.23 25.91 -5.21
CA ASP A 75 8.67 26.14 -5.17
C ASP A 75 9.33 26.20 -6.58
N GLY A 76 8.55 26.06 -7.65
CA GLY A 76 9.05 26.07 -9.04
C GLY A 76 9.86 24.83 -9.43
N ARG A 77 9.73 23.74 -8.67
CA ARG A 77 10.45 22.47 -8.84
C ARG A 77 9.65 21.42 -9.62
N LEU A 78 8.35 21.66 -9.86
CA LEU A 78 7.52 20.87 -10.76
C LEU A 78 7.54 21.50 -12.17
N PRO A 79 7.85 20.75 -13.24
CA PRO A 79 7.78 21.26 -14.61
C PRO A 79 6.40 21.82 -14.94
N LYS A 80 6.30 22.99 -15.57
CA LYS A 80 5.02 23.70 -15.75
C LYS A 80 4.08 23.06 -16.78
N ASP A 81 4.59 22.21 -17.64
CA ASP A 81 3.90 21.57 -18.77
C ASP A 81 3.61 20.08 -18.54
N ILE A 82 4.02 19.48 -17.42
CA ILE A 82 3.76 18.08 -17.14
C ILE A 82 2.31 17.87 -16.65
N PRO A 83 1.49 17.00 -17.25
CA PRO A 83 0.18 16.70 -16.71
C PRO A 83 0.28 15.92 -15.39
N VAL A 84 -0.57 16.27 -14.42
CA VAL A 84 -0.75 15.49 -13.18
C VAL A 84 -2.13 14.86 -13.22
N ILE A 85 -2.19 13.53 -13.26
CA ILE A 85 -3.40 12.78 -13.53
C ILE A 85 -3.73 11.90 -12.33
N LEU A 86 -4.86 12.19 -11.69
CA LEU A 86 -5.43 11.32 -10.67
C LEU A 86 -6.41 10.33 -11.31
N ASP A 87 -5.95 9.09 -11.50
CA ASP A 87 -6.70 8.02 -12.14
C ASP A 87 -7.23 7.00 -11.12
N SER A 88 -8.17 7.45 -10.30
CA SER A 88 -8.86 6.61 -9.32
C SER A 88 -10.19 7.25 -8.92
N PRO A 89 -11.35 6.67 -9.33
CA PRO A 89 -12.66 7.23 -8.99
C PRO A 89 -12.87 7.34 -7.48
N LEU A 90 -12.34 6.37 -6.72
CA LEU A 90 -12.40 6.38 -5.27
C LEU A 90 -11.55 7.51 -4.69
N ALA A 91 -10.34 7.73 -5.22
CA ALA A 91 -9.46 8.77 -4.71
C ALA A 91 -9.96 10.17 -5.05
N ILE A 92 -10.58 10.35 -6.22
CA ILE A 92 -11.27 11.59 -6.59
C ILE A 92 -12.36 11.90 -5.57
N LYS A 93 -13.24 10.92 -5.27
CA LYS A 93 -14.29 11.08 -4.26
C LYS A 93 -13.72 11.35 -2.86
N ALA A 94 -12.63 10.68 -2.48
CA ALA A 94 -11.96 10.92 -1.21
C ALA A 94 -11.41 12.35 -1.13
N THR A 95 -10.82 12.86 -2.20
CA THR A 95 -10.31 14.25 -2.27
C THR A 95 -11.43 15.27 -2.01
N GLU A 96 -12.61 15.05 -2.59
CA GLU A 96 -13.79 15.88 -2.33
C GLU A 96 -14.26 15.80 -0.86
N ILE A 97 -14.12 14.65 -0.20
CA ILE A 97 -14.40 14.51 1.23
C ILE A 97 -13.41 15.36 2.05
N PHE A 98 -12.10 15.31 1.76
CA PHE A 98 -11.11 16.15 2.44
C PHE A 98 -11.41 17.64 2.26
N ARG A 99 -11.77 18.07 1.03
CA ARG A 99 -12.17 19.45 0.74
C ARG A 99 -13.41 19.90 1.50
N LYS A 100 -14.37 18.98 1.72
CA LYS A 100 -15.63 19.25 2.44
C LYS A 100 -15.42 19.33 3.96
N TYR A 101 -14.62 18.43 4.53
CA TYR A 101 -14.45 18.30 5.98
C TYR A 101 -13.15 18.95 6.48
N ARG A 102 -12.95 20.21 6.12
CA ARG A 102 -11.72 20.97 6.41
C ARG A 102 -11.39 21.01 7.90
N SER A 103 -12.37 20.98 8.80
CA SER A 103 -12.16 21.06 10.27
C SER A 103 -11.30 19.94 10.86
N TYR A 104 -11.09 18.86 10.13
CA TYR A 104 -10.24 17.74 10.53
C TYR A 104 -8.78 17.89 10.10
N LEU A 105 -8.48 18.86 9.23
CA LEU A 105 -7.14 19.12 8.74
C LEU A 105 -6.31 19.86 9.79
N ASP A 106 -5.00 19.84 9.62
CA ASP A 106 -4.07 20.55 10.49
C ASP A 106 -4.14 22.09 10.33
N GLU A 107 -3.46 22.80 11.23
CA GLU A 107 -3.48 24.27 11.26
C GLU A 107 -2.75 24.89 10.06
N GLU A 108 -1.72 24.22 9.53
CA GLU A 108 -0.99 24.68 8.35
C GLU A 108 -1.89 24.63 7.10
N THR A 109 -2.54 23.50 6.86
CA THR A 109 -3.51 23.33 5.77
C THR A 109 -4.67 24.31 5.92
N HIS A 110 -5.17 24.52 7.14
CA HIS A 110 -6.19 25.53 7.40
C HIS A 110 -5.74 26.95 7.04
N SER A 111 -4.47 27.28 7.28
CA SER A 111 -3.91 28.59 6.96
C SER A 111 -3.81 28.80 5.45
N LEU A 112 -3.37 27.79 4.69
CA LEU A 112 -3.38 27.83 3.22
C LEU A 112 -4.79 28.06 2.67
N LEU A 113 -5.76 27.29 3.16
CA LEU A 113 -7.16 27.39 2.71
C LEU A 113 -7.78 28.77 3.02
N LYS A 114 -7.39 29.42 4.12
CA LYS A 114 -7.84 30.79 4.45
C LYS A 114 -7.23 31.84 3.51
N ASN A 115 -6.03 31.60 2.99
CA ASN A 115 -5.37 32.47 2.02
C ASN A 115 -5.89 32.26 0.58
N GLY A 116 -6.84 31.34 0.38
CA GLY A 116 -7.39 31.00 -0.94
C GLY A 116 -6.57 29.98 -1.72
N GLU A 117 -5.56 29.38 -1.10
CA GLU A 117 -4.78 28.28 -1.66
C GLU A 117 -5.48 26.94 -1.38
N ASP A 118 -5.51 26.01 -2.36
CA ASP A 118 -5.96 24.63 -2.16
C ASP A 118 -4.77 23.66 -2.33
N PRO A 119 -4.23 23.07 -1.25
CA PRO A 119 -3.11 22.15 -1.36
C PRO A 119 -3.47 20.82 -2.05
N LEU A 120 -4.76 20.56 -2.28
CA LEU A 120 -5.22 19.38 -3.04
C LEU A 120 -5.48 19.69 -4.51
N ASP A 121 -5.16 20.91 -4.96
CA ASP A 121 -5.29 21.35 -6.34
C ASP A 121 -3.98 21.88 -6.91
N LEU A 122 -3.82 21.77 -8.22
CA LEU A 122 -2.72 22.39 -8.94
C LEU A 122 -3.14 22.63 -10.40
N PRO A 123 -2.57 23.63 -11.10
CA PRO A 123 -3.03 24.00 -12.44
C PRO A 123 -2.99 22.86 -13.48
N GLN A 124 -2.14 21.86 -13.26
CA GLN A 124 -1.93 20.71 -14.14
C GLN A 124 -2.80 19.50 -13.78
N LEU A 125 -3.57 19.56 -12.68
CA LEU A 125 -4.32 18.44 -12.16
C LEU A 125 -5.50 18.08 -13.07
N GLN A 126 -5.59 16.80 -13.42
CA GLN A 126 -6.65 16.23 -14.23
C GLN A 126 -7.22 15.00 -13.53
N PHE A 127 -8.55 14.89 -13.52
CA PHE A 127 -9.25 13.76 -12.93
C PHE A 127 -9.69 12.77 -14.01
N SER A 128 -9.38 11.49 -13.81
CA SER A 128 -9.83 10.39 -14.65
C SER A 128 -10.79 9.49 -13.87
N SER A 129 -12.09 9.63 -14.16
CA SER A 129 -13.16 8.89 -13.49
C SER A 129 -13.65 7.70 -14.30
N SER A 130 -13.56 7.73 -15.63
CA SER A 130 -14.04 6.65 -16.51
C SER A 130 -12.93 5.65 -16.89
N THR A 131 -13.35 4.45 -17.31
CA THR A 131 -12.42 3.42 -17.80
C THR A 131 -11.77 3.85 -19.11
N GLU A 132 -12.53 4.48 -20.01
CA GLU A 132 -12.05 4.98 -21.30
C GLU A 132 -10.99 6.08 -21.11
N GLN A 133 -11.16 6.95 -20.12
CA GLN A 133 -10.15 7.95 -19.75
C GLN A 133 -8.85 7.26 -19.27
N SER A 134 -8.98 6.28 -18.36
CA SER A 134 -7.85 5.47 -17.88
C SER A 134 -7.10 4.76 -19.01
N MET A 135 -7.81 4.20 -19.98
CA MET A 135 -7.20 3.57 -21.16
C MET A 135 -6.41 4.58 -22.01
N ARG A 136 -6.99 5.76 -22.29
CA ARG A 136 -6.31 6.82 -23.06
C ARG A 136 -5.02 7.31 -22.39
N ILE A 137 -4.98 7.33 -21.05
CA ILE A 137 -3.78 7.70 -20.30
C ILE A 137 -2.61 6.73 -20.59
N ASN A 138 -2.89 5.44 -20.73
CA ASN A 138 -1.86 4.44 -21.07
C ASN A 138 -1.29 4.65 -22.48
N GLU A 139 -2.11 5.14 -23.41
CA GLU A 139 -1.74 5.41 -24.81
C GLU A 139 -1.10 6.79 -25.02
N MET A 140 -1.26 7.69 -24.05
CA MET A 140 -0.71 9.05 -24.09
C MET A 140 0.80 9.02 -24.31
N LYS A 141 1.30 9.85 -25.22
CA LYS A 141 2.74 10.04 -25.44
C LYS A 141 3.28 11.13 -24.53
N GLY A 142 4.55 10.98 -24.16
CA GLY A 142 5.29 11.94 -23.37
C GLY A 142 5.15 11.75 -21.86
N SER A 143 5.74 12.68 -21.12
CA SER A 143 5.76 12.66 -19.66
C SER A 143 4.42 13.03 -19.06
N ALA A 144 4.02 12.31 -18.03
CA ALA A 144 2.90 12.63 -17.16
C ALA A 144 3.14 12.00 -15.77
N ILE A 145 2.62 12.65 -14.73
CA ILE A 145 2.54 12.07 -13.39
C ILE A 145 1.17 11.40 -13.27
N ILE A 146 1.16 10.11 -12.94
CA ILE A 146 -0.08 9.34 -12.79
C ILE A 146 -0.15 8.80 -11.37
N ILE A 147 -1.12 9.27 -10.60
CA ILE A 147 -1.43 8.75 -9.28
C ILE A 147 -2.62 7.81 -9.43
N SER A 148 -2.45 6.55 -9.01
CA SER A 148 -3.52 5.56 -9.13
C SER A 148 -3.50 4.53 -8.01
N ALA A 149 -4.68 4.05 -7.65
CA ALA A 149 -4.87 3.01 -6.66
C ALA A 149 -4.78 1.61 -7.28
N SER A 150 -4.35 0.58 -6.53
CA SER A 150 -3.99 0.61 -5.10
C SER A 150 -2.51 0.92 -4.80
N GLY A 151 -2.24 1.37 -3.56
CA GLY A 151 -0.89 1.75 -3.12
C GLY A 151 0.14 0.62 -3.06
N MET A 152 -0.31 -0.64 -2.99
CA MET A 152 0.57 -1.82 -2.99
C MET A 152 0.59 -2.56 -4.32
N ALA A 153 0.02 -1.97 -5.38
CA ALA A 153 -0.07 -2.53 -6.73
C ALA A 153 -0.73 -3.93 -6.82
N ASN A 154 -1.56 -4.31 -5.85
CA ASN A 154 -2.23 -5.61 -5.83
C ASN A 154 -3.48 -5.65 -6.73
N ALA A 155 -4.15 -4.51 -6.95
CA ALA A 155 -5.41 -4.43 -7.67
C ALA A 155 -5.64 -3.02 -8.25
N GLY A 156 -6.66 -2.89 -9.10
CA GLY A 156 -7.10 -1.61 -9.64
C GLY A 156 -6.32 -1.14 -10.88
N ARG A 157 -6.58 0.13 -11.25
CA ARG A 157 -6.06 0.76 -12.47
C ARG A 157 -4.53 0.85 -12.48
N ILE A 158 -3.90 0.91 -11.31
CA ILE A 158 -2.44 0.91 -11.20
C ILE A 158 -1.78 -0.29 -11.89
N LYS A 159 -2.42 -1.47 -11.91
CA LYS A 159 -1.86 -2.64 -12.61
C LYS A 159 -1.75 -2.40 -14.11
N HIS A 160 -2.70 -1.67 -14.70
CA HIS A 160 -2.63 -1.30 -16.11
C HIS A 160 -1.50 -0.29 -16.35
N HIS A 161 -1.37 0.73 -15.49
CA HIS A 161 -0.27 1.68 -15.58
C HIS A 161 1.10 1.02 -15.46
N LEU A 162 1.26 0.10 -14.50
CA LEU A 162 2.48 -0.68 -14.37
C LEU A 162 2.75 -1.54 -15.61
N ARG A 163 1.72 -2.20 -16.16
CA ARG A 163 1.88 -3.00 -17.38
C ARG A 163 2.47 -2.20 -18.55
N HIS A 164 2.05 -0.96 -18.72
CA HIS A 164 2.50 -0.13 -19.85
C HIS A 164 3.84 0.59 -19.63
N ASN A 165 4.31 0.69 -18.38
CA ASN A 165 5.45 1.54 -18.03
C ASN A 165 6.62 0.80 -17.37
N LEU A 166 6.40 -0.33 -16.68
CA LEU A 166 7.42 -0.98 -15.86
C LEU A 166 8.64 -1.50 -16.66
N TRP A 167 8.44 -1.83 -17.94
CA TRP A 167 9.50 -2.30 -18.84
C TRP A 167 10.27 -1.17 -19.53
N ARG A 168 9.87 0.09 -19.34
CA ARG A 168 10.49 1.27 -19.96
C ARG A 168 11.56 1.84 -19.03
N SER A 169 12.82 1.86 -19.48
CA SER A 169 13.94 2.33 -18.65
C SER A 169 13.89 3.83 -18.32
N GLY A 170 13.19 4.65 -19.10
CA GLY A 170 13.02 6.06 -18.80
C GLY A 170 11.86 6.38 -17.87
N ALA A 171 10.98 5.42 -17.56
CA ALA A 171 9.87 5.64 -16.63
C ALA A 171 10.34 5.53 -15.18
N SER A 172 9.56 6.14 -14.28
CA SER A 172 9.77 6.05 -12.83
C SER A 172 8.54 5.43 -12.18
N ILE A 173 8.77 4.47 -11.29
CA ILE A 173 7.72 3.93 -10.40
C ILE A 173 8.06 4.37 -8.99
N VAL A 174 7.19 5.16 -8.38
CA VAL A 174 7.44 5.82 -7.10
C VAL A 174 6.53 5.22 -6.04
N PHE A 175 7.07 4.36 -5.19
CA PHE A 175 6.36 3.82 -4.03
C PHE A 175 6.52 4.78 -2.85
N VAL A 176 5.39 5.22 -2.30
CA VAL A 176 5.31 6.28 -1.29
C VAL A 176 4.77 5.78 0.06
N GLY A 177 4.78 4.47 0.27
CA GLY A 177 4.30 3.85 1.49
C GLY A 177 4.72 2.39 1.60
N PHE A 178 4.45 1.80 2.76
CA PHE A 178 4.82 0.42 3.08
C PHE A 178 4.30 -0.58 2.04
N GLN A 179 5.12 -1.57 1.71
CA GLN A 179 4.77 -2.63 0.77
C GLN A 179 4.77 -3.97 1.51
N ALA A 180 3.58 -4.52 1.75
CA ALA A 180 3.44 -5.76 2.50
C ALA A 180 3.95 -6.98 1.73
N GLN A 181 4.47 -7.96 2.47
CA GLN A 181 4.94 -9.23 1.92
C GLN A 181 3.87 -9.90 1.05
N GLY A 182 4.29 -10.44 -0.10
CA GLY A 182 3.41 -11.10 -1.06
C GLY A 182 2.72 -10.16 -2.07
N THR A 183 2.78 -8.84 -1.89
CA THR A 183 2.24 -7.88 -2.87
C THR A 183 3.17 -7.72 -4.10
N PRO A 184 2.63 -7.37 -5.28
CA PRO A 184 3.45 -7.02 -6.44
C PRO A 184 4.39 -5.84 -6.16
N GLY A 185 3.91 -4.83 -5.42
CA GLY A 185 4.72 -3.68 -5.05
C GLY A 185 5.95 -4.07 -4.23
N ARG A 186 5.79 -4.98 -3.25
CA ARG A 186 6.92 -5.49 -2.45
C ARG A 186 7.97 -6.19 -3.31
N LYS A 187 7.54 -7.06 -4.24
CA LYS A 187 8.47 -7.73 -5.18
C LYS A 187 9.28 -6.73 -6.01
N ILE A 188 8.63 -5.66 -6.48
CA ILE A 188 9.28 -4.62 -7.29
C ILE A 188 10.30 -3.85 -6.45
N VAL A 189 9.92 -3.43 -5.24
CA VAL A 189 10.82 -2.70 -4.31
C VAL A 189 12.03 -3.55 -3.91
N GLU A 190 11.87 -4.87 -3.75
CA GLU A 190 12.95 -5.81 -3.46
C GLU A 190 13.84 -6.12 -4.68
N GLY A 191 13.60 -5.48 -5.82
CA GLY A 191 14.48 -5.55 -6.99
C GLY A 191 14.23 -6.74 -7.92
N ALA A 192 13.02 -7.31 -7.89
CA ALA A 192 12.62 -8.35 -8.84
C ALA A 192 12.84 -7.86 -10.28
N LYS A 193 13.47 -8.70 -11.12
CA LYS A 193 13.73 -8.38 -12.54
C LYS A 193 12.50 -8.55 -13.43
N LYS A 194 11.53 -9.33 -12.97
CA LYS A 194 10.24 -9.54 -13.61
C LYS A 194 9.16 -9.62 -12.56
N VAL A 195 7.97 -9.14 -12.89
CA VAL A 195 6.77 -9.31 -12.07
C VAL A 195 5.59 -9.70 -12.97
N ARG A 196 4.74 -10.59 -12.45
CA ARG A 196 3.57 -11.08 -13.14
C ARG A 196 2.39 -10.12 -12.94
N ILE A 197 1.89 -9.53 -14.02
CA ILE A 197 0.73 -8.62 -14.01
C ILE A 197 -0.22 -9.06 -15.13
N PHE A 198 -1.51 -9.27 -14.81
CA PHE A 198 -2.51 -9.80 -15.76
C PHE A 198 -2.06 -11.04 -16.53
N ASN A 199 -1.41 -11.95 -15.82
CA ASN A 199 -0.85 -13.17 -16.38
C ASN A 199 0.32 -13.00 -17.37
N GLU A 200 0.85 -11.80 -17.53
CA GLU A 200 2.03 -11.49 -18.34
C GLU A 200 3.26 -11.25 -17.45
N ASP A 201 4.41 -11.83 -17.81
CA ASP A 201 5.69 -11.53 -17.15
C ASP A 201 6.27 -10.24 -17.71
N ILE A 202 6.27 -9.19 -16.88
CA ILE A 202 6.70 -7.85 -17.27
C ILE A 202 8.09 -7.60 -16.71
N ALA A 203 9.02 -7.20 -17.57
CA ALA A 203 10.37 -6.82 -17.16
C ALA A 203 10.33 -5.55 -16.31
N VAL A 204 11.13 -5.53 -15.24
CA VAL A 204 11.32 -4.36 -14.38
C VAL A 204 12.58 -3.64 -14.82
N ASN A 205 12.41 -2.71 -15.76
CA ASN A 205 13.49 -1.87 -16.28
C ASN A 205 13.33 -0.40 -15.87
N ALA A 206 12.12 0.03 -15.54
CA ALA A 206 11.85 1.36 -15.01
C ALA A 206 12.65 1.62 -13.74
N LYS A 207 12.96 2.90 -13.49
CA LYS A 207 13.63 3.32 -12.27
C LYS A 207 12.64 3.21 -11.12
N ILE A 208 12.98 2.40 -10.12
CA ILE A 208 12.17 2.22 -8.91
C ILE A 208 12.66 3.21 -7.85
N TRP A 209 11.72 3.96 -7.29
CA TRP A 209 11.93 4.90 -6.20
C TRP A 209 11.07 4.48 -5.01
N THR A 210 11.66 4.52 -3.81
CA THR A 210 10.94 4.23 -2.56
C THR A 210 11.13 5.43 -1.65
N ILE A 211 10.12 6.29 -1.58
CA ILE A 211 10.17 7.52 -0.80
C ILE A 211 9.46 7.26 0.52
N GLY A 212 10.24 6.95 1.54
CA GLY A 212 9.74 6.47 2.83
C GLY A 212 9.08 7.53 3.69
N GLY A 213 9.36 8.82 3.49
CA GLY A 213 8.82 9.90 4.34
C GLY A 213 7.34 10.22 4.13
N PHE A 214 6.72 9.67 3.09
CA PHE A 214 5.27 9.83 2.84
C PHE A 214 4.42 8.68 3.41
N SER A 215 4.96 7.90 4.34
CA SER A 215 4.22 6.87 5.06
C SER A 215 3.23 7.50 6.06
N ALA A 216 2.03 6.91 6.19
CA ALA A 216 1.07 7.28 7.24
C ALA A 216 1.47 6.74 8.63
N HIS A 217 2.38 5.77 8.66
CA HIS A 217 2.80 5.11 9.89
C HIS A 217 3.94 5.89 10.54
N ALA A 218 3.99 5.86 11.87
CA ALA A 218 5.06 6.49 12.62
C ALA A 218 6.37 5.69 12.48
N GLY A 219 7.49 6.42 12.35
CA GLY A 219 8.82 5.83 12.40
C GLY A 219 9.18 5.37 13.82
N GLN A 220 10.22 4.56 13.96
CA GLN A 220 10.68 4.03 15.25
C GLN A 220 10.82 5.11 16.32
N SER A 221 11.50 6.22 16.03
CA SER A 221 11.71 7.31 16.99
C SER A 221 10.38 7.99 17.37
N GLN A 222 9.47 8.18 16.41
CA GLN A 222 8.15 8.76 16.67
C GLN A 222 7.30 7.86 17.57
N LEU A 223 7.30 6.53 17.32
CA LEU A 223 6.62 5.56 18.18
C LEU A 223 7.20 5.59 19.60
N MET A 224 8.52 5.63 19.72
CA MET A 224 9.23 5.68 21.01
C MET A 224 8.98 6.98 21.77
N ASP A 225 8.86 8.10 21.07
CA ASP A 225 8.58 9.42 21.63
C ASP A 225 7.13 9.52 22.09
N TRP A 226 6.18 9.07 21.26
CA TRP A 226 4.77 9.04 21.64
C TRP A 226 4.55 8.16 22.88
N LEU A 227 5.12 6.94 22.90
CA LEU A 227 5.12 6.05 24.08
C LEU A 227 5.75 6.69 25.32
N GLY A 228 6.68 7.64 25.13
CA GLY A 228 7.36 8.36 26.21
C GLY A 228 6.43 9.20 27.10
N HIS A 229 5.23 9.54 26.63
CA HIS A 229 4.26 10.34 27.39
C HIS A 229 3.54 9.54 28.48
N PHE A 230 3.58 8.19 28.43
CA PHE A 230 2.96 7.34 29.43
C PHE A 230 3.79 7.29 30.72
N GLN A 231 3.14 7.57 31.85
CA GLN A 231 3.80 7.70 33.15
C GLN A 231 3.99 6.35 33.86
N SER A 232 3.02 5.44 33.73
CA SER A 232 3.03 4.15 34.42
C SER A 232 3.85 3.10 33.69
N LYS A 233 5.05 2.79 34.20
CA LYS A 233 5.91 1.72 33.64
C LYS A 233 5.36 0.30 33.84
N LYS A 234 4.34 0.15 34.67
CA LYS A 234 3.66 -1.15 34.91
C LYS A 234 2.59 -1.47 33.87
N MET A 235 2.28 -0.52 32.98
CA MET A 235 1.35 -0.71 31.86
C MET A 235 1.97 -1.69 30.85
N PRO A 236 1.33 -2.83 30.56
CA PRO A 236 1.78 -3.74 29.52
C PRO A 236 1.58 -3.12 28.13
N VAL A 237 2.58 -3.29 27.26
CA VAL A 237 2.54 -2.87 25.86
C VAL A 237 2.43 -4.11 24.97
N PHE A 238 1.43 -4.12 24.10
CA PHE A 238 1.24 -5.13 23.07
C PHE A 238 1.62 -4.55 21.72
N LEU A 239 2.63 -5.12 21.07
CA LEU A 239 2.97 -4.73 19.70
C LEU A 239 2.17 -5.57 18.72
N VAL A 240 1.44 -4.88 17.84
CA VAL A 240 0.61 -5.46 16.79
C VAL A 240 0.94 -4.78 15.46
N HIS A 241 0.39 -5.28 14.35
CA HIS A 241 0.47 -4.63 13.04
C HIS A 241 1.91 -4.23 12.63
N GLY A 242 2.76 -5.23 12.40
CA GLY A 242 4.14 -5.07 11.92
C GLY A 242 4.73 -6.42 11.51
N GLU A 243 5.85 -6.39 10.78
CA GLU A 243 6.61 -7.62 10.48
C GLU A 243 7.35 -8.08 11.76
N ALA A 244 7.53 -9.39 11.93
CA ALA A 244 8.12 -9.98 13.16
C ALA A 244 9.46 -9.34 13.54
N THR A 245 10.34 -9.10 12.55
CA THR A 245 11.64 -8.45 12.79
C THR A 245 11.49 -7.01 13.27
N ALA A 246 10.52 -6.26 12.75
CA ALA A 246 10.25 -4.89 13.20
C ALA A 246 9.67 -4.86 14.61
N GLN A 247 8.80 -5.82 14.94
CA GLN A 247 8.28 -6.02 16.28
C GLN A 247 9.37 -6.35 17.29
N ASP A 248 10.27 -7.28 16.97
CA ASP A 248 11.36 -7.70 17.85
C ASP A 248 12.34 -6.55 18.15
N VAL A 249 12.70 -5.78 17.12
CA VAL A 249 13.57 -4.60 17.26
C VAL A 249 12.90 -3.55 18.14
N LEU A 250 11.64 -3.21 17.88
CA LEU A 250 10.91 -2.23 18.66
C LEU A 250 10.69 -2.68 20.10
N ALA A 251 10.31 -3.94 20.33
CA ALA A 251 10.13 -4.49 21.66
C ALA A 251 11.42 -4.43 22.49
N SER A 252 12.55 -4.79 21.88
CA SER A 252 13.86 -4.69 22.51
C SER A 252 14.19 -3.23 22.88
N LEU A 253 13.90 -2.30 21.98
CA LEU A 253 14.15 -0.87 22.19
C LEU A 253 13.28 -0.27 23.30
N ILE A 254 11.99 -0.62 23.33
CA ILE A 254 11.05 -0.19 24.37
C ILE A 254 11.49 -0.71 25.73
N LYS A 255 11.85 -1.99 25.84
CA LYS A 255 12.35 -2.59 27.09
C LYS A 255 13.61 -1.87 27.57
N GLN A 256 14.58 -1.65 26.68
CA GLN A 256 15.86 -1.04 27.04
C GLN A 256 15.77 0.46 27.39
N LYS A 257 15.05 1.25 26.58
CA LYS A 257 15.06 2.73 26.70
C LYS A 257 13.90 3.28 27.52
N ARG A 258 12.76 2.58 27.56
CA ARG A 258 11.53 3.08 28.21
C ARG A 258 11.12 2.22 29.40
N GLY A 259 11.62 0.99 29.54
CA GLY A 259 11.38 0.13 30.70
C GLY A 259 9.96 -0.41 30.82
N PHE A 260 9.21 -0.47 29.72
CA PHE A 260 7.89 -1.11 29.69
C PHE A 260 8.03 -2.61 29.44
N ASP A 261 7.13 -3.39 30.03
CA ASP A 261 6.94 -4.79 29.64
C ASP A 261 6.23 -4.83 28.28
N VAL A 262 6.81 -5.60 27.36
CA VAL A 262 6.32 -5.72 25.98
C VAL A 262 6.04 -7.17 25.64
N THR A 263 4.84 -7.39 25.12
CA THR A 263 4.34 -8.65 24.57
C THR A 263 4.08 -8.48 23.08
N ILE A 264 4.44 -9.47 22.28
CA ILE A 264 4.10 -9.55 20.86
C ILE A 264 3.15 -10.75 20.73
N PRO A 265 1.81 -10.52 20.66
CA PRO A 265 0.87 -11.62 20.58
C PRO A 265 1.02 -12.41 19.28
N GLU A 266 0.96 -13.73 19.38
CA GLU A 266 0.91 -14.60 18.22
C GLU A 266 -0.49 -14.63 17.59
N TYR A 267 -0.57 -15.02 16.32
CA TYR A 267 -1.85 -15.20 15.64
C TYR A 267 -2.69 -16.28 16.34
N LEU A 268 -3.94 -15.96 16.69
CA LEU A 268 -4.86 -16.78 17.49
C LEU A 268 -4.50 -16.94 18.97
N GLU A 269 -3.53 -16.18 19.49
CA GLU A 269 -3.30 -16.11 20.92
C GLU A 269 -4.46 -15.39 21.65
N GLU A 270 -4.88 -15.95 22.78
CA GLU A 270 -5.89 -15.35 23.64
C GLU A 270 -5.25 -14.80 24.91
N ILE A 271 -5.52 -13.52 25.20
CA ILE A 271 -4.99 -12.83 26.39
C ILE A 271 -6.15 -12.27 27.18
N LYS A 272 -6.28 -12.65 28.46
CA LYS A 272 -7.29 -12.11 29.36
C LYS A 272 -6.78 -10.83 30.02
N ILE A 273 -7.46 -9.74 29.72
CA ILE A 273 -7.17 -8.41 30.30
C ILE A 273 -8.25 -8.02 31.31
N LYS A 274 -7.84 -7.37 32.40
CA LYS A 274 -8.72 -6.83 33.44
C LYS A 274 -8.15 -5.48 33.91
N ALA A 275 -8.99 -4.45 33.93
CA ALA A 275 -8.57 -3.10 34.33
C ALA A 275 -7.80 -3.11 35.66
N GLY A 276 -6.66 -2.41 35.71
CA GLY A 276 -5.77 -2.33 36.87
C GLY A 276 -5.02 -3.62 37.24
N ALA A 277 -5.17 -4.72 36.49
CA ALA A 277 -4.50 -5.98 36.77
C ALA A 277 -3.43 -6.32 35.71
N GLN A 278 -2.45 -7.15 36.10
CA GLN A 278 -1.57 -7.76 35.10
C GLN A 278 -2.36 -8.74 34.22
N PRO A 279 -2.01 -8.91 32.94
CA PRO A 279 -2.70 -9.85 32.07
C PRO A 279 -2.60 -11.27 32.65
N GLU A 280 -3.73 -11.97 32.75
CA GLU A 280 -3.77 -13.35 33.26
C GLU A 280 -3.59 -14.35 32.12
N GLU A 281 -2.57 -15.21 32.27
CA GLU A 281 -2.21 -16.39 31.46
C GLU A 281 -2.12 -16.17 29.94
N LEU A 282 -0.87 -16.09 29.46
CA LEU A 282 -0.49 -16.33 28.05
C LEU A 282 -0.68 -17.82 27.77
N LYS A 283 -1.86 -18.23 27.31
CA LYS A 283 -2.00 -19.56 26.74
C LYS A 283 -1.63 -19.45 25.27
N PRO A 284 -0.52 -20.08 24.82
CA PRO A 284 -0.45 -20.38 23.40
C PRO A 284 -1.75 -21.12 23.09
N PRO A 285 -2.45 -20.79 21.99
CA PRO A 285 -3.58 -21.59 21.62
C PRO A 285 -3.09 -23.03 21.66
N GLN A 286 -3.78 -23.90 22.39
CA GLN A 286 -3.73 -25.31 22.01
C GLN A 286 -4.17 -25.26 20.57
N ALA A 287 -3.21 -25.37 19.65
CA ALA A 287 -3.53 -25.68 18.30
C ALA A 287 -4.26 -27.02 18.41
N ALA A 288 -5.58 -26.97 18.50
CA ALA A 288 -6.34 -27.78 17.60
C ALA A 288 -5.81 -27.34 16.23
N SER A 289 -4.76 -28.02 15.76
CA SER A 289 -4.65 -28.30 14.35
C SER A 289 -5.95 -29.04 14.05
N GLN A 290 -7.03 -28.30 13.82
CA GLN A 290 -8.00 -28.80 12.88
C GLN A 290 -7.17 -28.94 11.62
N PRO A 291 -7.00 -30.17 11.11
CA PRO A 291 -6.48 -30.32 9.76
C PRO A 291 -7.27 -29.32 8.91
N VAL A 292 -6.59 -28.53 8.09
CA VAL A 292 -7.32 -27.70 7.13
C VAL A 292 -8.21 -28.67 6.36
N ASP A 293 -9.52 -28.64 6.66
CA ASP A 293 -10.45 -29.53 6.01
C ASP A 293 -10.67 -28.97 4.61
N LEU A 294 -9.86 -29.48 3.68
CA LEU A 294 -9.93 -29.09 2.28
C LEU A 294 -11.10 -29.76 1.57
N ALA A 295 -11.79 -30.74 2.20
CA ALA A 295 -12.85 -31.49 1.54
C ALA A 295 -14.02 -30.61 1.06
N PRO A 296 -14.53 -29.64 1.82
CA PRO A 296 -15.59 -28.74 1.36
C PRO A 296 -15.13 -27.85 0.20
N LEU A 297 -13.90 -27.35 0.26
CA LEU A 297 -13.34 -26.50 -0.79
C LEU A 297 -13.09 -27.30 -2.09
N LEU A 298 -12.60 -28.54 -1.97
CA LEU A 298 -12.41 -29.44 -3.11
C LEU A 298 -13.75 -29.87 -3.72
N ALA A 299 -14.78 -30.06 -2.90
CA ALA A 299 -16.14 -30.36 -3.37
C ALA A 299 -16.74 -29.17 -4.14
N ASP A 300 -16.60 -27.94 -3.62
CA ASP A 300 -17.04 -26.72 -4.30
C ASP A 300 -16.27 -26.48 -5.62
N LEU A 301 -14.95 -26.69 -5.60
CA LEU A 301 -14.14 -26.59 -6.82
C LEU A 301 -14.54 -27.63 -7.87
N LYS A 302 -14.78 -28.87 -7.46
CA LYS A 302 -15.28 -29.93 -8.34
C LYS A 302 -16.64 -29.56 -8.95
N ALA A 303 -17.58 -29.07 -8.14
CA ALA A 303 -18.89 -28.65 -8.62
C ALA A 303 -18.79 -27.51 -9.65
N LYS A 304 -17.85 -26.57 -9.46
CA LYS A 304 -17.58 -25.51 -10.43
C LYS A 304 -16.96 -26.03 -11.72
N ILE A 305 -16.05 -27.01 -11.65
CA ILE A 305 -15.47 -27.67 -12.83
C ILE A 305 -16.56 -28.44 -13.60
N ASP A 306 -17.41 -29.20 -12.89
CA ASP A 306 -18.52 -29.94 -13.49
C ASP A 306 -19.51 -28.98 -14.17
N TYR A 307 -19.85 -27.86 -13.53
CA TYR A 307 -20.66 -26.81 -14.14
C TYR A 307 -20.02 -26.26 -15.44
N ILE A 308 -18.72 -25.99 -15.44
CA ILE A 308 -18.02 -25.52 -16.64
C ILE A 308 -18.07 -26.58 -17.74
N ASN A 309 -17.84 -27.85 -17.40
CA ASN A 309 -17.93 -28.98 -18.34
C ASN A 309 -19.34 -29.06 -18.97
N ASP A 310 -20.40 -28.93 -18.18
CA ASP A 310 -21.78 -28.92 -18.68
C ASP A 310 -22.07 -27.72 -19.59
N GLN A 311 -21.40 -26.59 -19.38
CA GLN A 311 -21.52 -25.40 -20.22
C GLN A 311 -20.60 -25.41 -21.45
N MET A 312 -19.76 -26.43 -21.66
CA MET A 312 -18.79 -26.44 -22.76
C MET A 312 -19.42 -26.30 -24.14
N GLY A 313 -20.58 -26.94 -24.38
CA GLY A 313 -21.31 -26.80 -25.64
C GLY A 313 -21.79 -25.36 -25.90
N ASN A 314 -22.20 -24.65 -24.83
CA ASN A 314 -22.59 -23.24 -24.92
C ASN A 314 -21.37 -22.34 -25.15
N ILE A 315 -20.25 -22.62 -24.47
CA ILE A 315 -19.00 -21.86 -24.65
C ILE A 315 -18.46 -22.00 -26.08
N GLN A 316 -18.52 -23.22 -26.65
CA GLN A 316 -18.06 -23.49 -28.02
C GLN A 316 -18.94 -22.87 -29.12
N SER A 317 -20.17 -22.43 -28.79
CA SER A 317 -21.06 -21.75 -29.72
C SER A 317 -20.97 -20.22 -29.68
N LEU A 318 -20.17 -19.65 -28.76
CA LEU A 318 -19.93 -18.20 -28.67
C LEU A 318 -19.01 -17.70 -29.80
N PRO A 319 -18.98 -16.38 -30.10
CA PRO A 319 -17.99 -15.81 -31.01
C PRO A 319 -16.55 -16.08 -30.56
N GLU A 320 -15.62 -16.24 -31.52
CA GLU A 320 -14.20 -16.57 -31.23
C GLU A 320 -13.55 -15.66 -30.19
N SER A 321 -13.85 -14.35 -30.22
CA SER A 321 -13.32 -13.39 -29.23
C SER A 321 -13.69 -13.74 -27.79
N ARG A 322 -14.91 -14.23 -27.57
CA ARG A 322 -15.38 -14.68 -26.25
C ARG A 322 -14.80 -16.04 -25.90
N GLN A 323 -14.63 -16.94 -26.88
CA GLN A 323 -14.00 -18.25 -26.64
C GLN A 323 -12.56 -18.10 -26.15
N VAL A 324 -11.81 -17.12 -26.67
CA VAL A 324 -10.45 -16.80 -26.22
C VAL A 324 -10.44 -16.36 -24.75
N GLU A 325 -11.41 -15.55 -24.31
CA GLU A 325 -11.53 -15.14 -22.90
C GLU A 325 -11.72 -16.36 -21.97
N PHE A 326 -12.59 -17.31 -22.34
CA PHE A 326 -12.80 -18.55 -21.59
C PHE A 326 -11.57 -19.45 -21.59
N LEU A 327 -10.89 -19.58 -22.74
CA LEU A 327 -9.65 -20.35 -22.87
C LEU A 327 -8.57 -19.81 -21.95
N ASP A 328 -8.41 -18.49 -21.88
CA ASP A 328 -7.42 -17.87 -21.02
C ASP A 328 -7.74 -18.09 -19.55
N LEU A 329 -9.01 -17.92 -19.13
CA LEU A 329 -9.46 -18.21 -17.75
C LEU A 329 -9.20 -19.66 -17.33
N LEU A 330 -9.49 -20.62 -18.22
CA LEU A 330 -9.22 -22.05 -17.98
C LEU A 330 -7.72 -22.34 -17.86
N LYS A 331 -6.88 -21.70 -18.68
CA LYS A 331 -5.42 -21.79 -18.53
C LYS A 331 -4.94 -21.24 -17.19
N GLN A 332 -5.52 -20.14 -16.68
CA GLN A 332 -5.17 -19.61 -15.35
C GLN A 332 -5.53 -20.60 -14.25
N ALA A 333 -6.74 -21.19 -14.31
CA ALA A 333 -7.17 -22.19 -13.36
C ALA A 333 -6.23 -23.40 -13.35
N ASN A 334 -5.82 -23.88 -14.54
CA ASN A 334 -4.88 -25.00 -14.64
C ASN A 334 -3.49 -24.67 -14.07
N LEU A 335 -2.95 -23.47 -14.34
CA LEU A 335 -1.66 -23.03 -13.79
C LEU A 335 -1.67 -23.00 -12.25
N ASN A 336 -2.76 -22.51 -11.65
CA ASN A 336 -2.91 -22.50 -10.19
C ASN A 336 -2.95 -23.93 -9.62
N ILE A 337 -3.59 -24.87 -10.32
CA ILE A 337 -3.61 -26.30 -9.94
C ILE A 337 -2.20 -26.90 -10.03
N ASP A 338 -1.42 -26.56 -11.06
CA ASP A 338 -0.05 -27.05 -11.21
C ASP A 338 0.90 -26.44 -10.16
N GLU A 339 0.69 -25.18 -9.74
CA GLU A 339 1.43 -24.59 -8.63
C GLU A 339 1.19 -25.31 -7.30
N ILE A 340 -0.04 -25.77 -7.05
CA ILE A 340 -0.38 -26.61 -5.89
C ILE A 340 0.42 -27.93 -5.94
N LYS A 341 0.49 -28.58 -7.11
CA LYS A 341 1.27 -29.83 -7.28
C LYS A 341 2.77 -29.61 -7.04
N ILE A 342 3.33 -28.52 -7.56
CA ILE A 342 4.76 -28.19 -7.40
C ILE A 342 5.08 -27.96 -5.92
N ARG A 343 4.23 -27.23 -5.19
CA ARG A 343 4.42 -26.97 -3.76
C ARG A 343 4.24 -28.22 -2.90
N ASP A 344 3.32 -29.12 -3.24
CA ASP A 344 3.18 -30.43 -2.57
C ASP A 344 4.44 -31.30 -2.78
N LEU A 345 4.95 -31.38 -4.01
CA LEU A 345 6.20 -32.11 -4.30
C LEU A 345 7.42 -31.53 -3.58
N ALA A 346 7.48 -30.21 -3.40
CA ALA A 346 8.54 -29.54 -2.66
C ALA A 346 8.42 -29.73 -1.14
N ALA A 347 7.19 -29.85 -0.60
CA ALA A 347 6.95 -30.09 0.82
C ALA A 347 7.20 -31.55 1.25
N ARG A 348 7.26 -32.49 0.30
CA ARG A 348 7.55 -33.92 0.53
C ARG A 348 9.04 -34.30 0.44
N LYS A 349 9.90 -33.35 0.06
CA LYS A 349 11.37 -33.48 0.08
C LYS A 349 11.91 -32.80 1.32
#